data_AF-A0A544VS49-F1
#
_entry.id   AF-A0A544VS49-F1
#
_cell.length_a   1.000
_cell.length_b   1.000
_cell.length_c   1.000
_cell.angle_alpha   90.00
_cell.angle_beta   90.00
_cell.angle_gamma   90.00
#
_symmetry.space_group_name_H-M   'P 1'
#
loop_
_entity.id
_entity.type
_entity.pdbx_description
1 polymer ?
#
loop_
_entity_poly.entity_id
_entity_poly.type
_entity_poly.pdbx_seq_one_letter_code
_entity_poly.pdbx_strand_id
1 'polypeptide(L)'
;RQAPTVASGPSPAPAPADPCAVDLAAPEIAKAVSELPKDPRSGQPWSPEPLAGNYNECAPLSAIVIKANTNADNPNTRAVLFHLGKVIPTGVPDTYGFNGIDDTATTGDTIALMYLNETSKLKSVVRFRWNGNGVELIGNTG
;
A
#
# COMPACT_ATOMS: atom_id res chain seq x y z
N ARG A 1 -8.11 32.54 55.82
CA ARG A 1 -8.62 31.66 54.75
C ARG A 1 -7.62 31.71 53.61
N GLN A 2 -6.90 30.64 53.32
CA GLN A 2 -6.15 30.46 52.07
C GLN A 2 -6.54 29.08 51.52
N ALA A 3 -7.03 29.05 50.28
CA ALA A 3 -7.42 27.83 49.58
C ALA A 3 -6.17 27.19 48.94
N PRO A 4 -6.01 25.86 48.93
CA PRO A 4 -4.88 25.23 48.29
C PRO A 4 -5.09 25.18 46.77
N THR A 5 -4.07 25.61 46.03
CA THR A 5 -3.99 25.47 44.57
C THR A 5 -3.67 24.01 44.23
N VAL A 6 -4.53 23.36 43.44
CA VAL A 6 -4.28 22.00 42.93
C VAL A 6 -3.34 22.11 41.72
N ALA A 7 -2.16 21.50 41.80
CA ALA A 7 -1.24 21.38 40.67
C ALA A 7 -1.76 20.33 39.68
N SER A 8 -1.83 20.68 38.40
CA SER A 8 -2.16 19.77 37.31
C SER A 8 -1.08 18.69 37.19
N GLY A 9 -1.45 17.42 37.36
CA GLY A 9 -0.55 16.28 37.18
C GLY A 9 -0.08 16.10 35.73
N PRO A 10 0.98 15.32 35.49
CA PRO A 10 1.52 15.08 34.15
C PRO A 10 0.48 14.38 33.26
N SER A 11 0.36 14.86 32.02
CA SER A 11 -0.51 14.25 31.00
C SER A 11 -0.02 12.83 30.66
N PRO A 12 -0.90 11.85 30.46
CA PRO A 12 -0.51 10.50 30.04
C PRO A 12 0.26 10.53 28.72
N ALA A 13 1.30 9.70 28.60
CA ALA A 13 1.98 9.47 27.33
C ALA A 13 1.01 8.80 26.33
N PRO A 14 1.12 9.08 25.02
CA PRO A 14 0.31 8.42 24.00
C PRO A 14 0.49 6.89 24.07
N ALA A 15 -0.59 6.15 23.84
CA ALA A 15 -0.51 4.70 23.70
C ALA A 15 0.41 4.34 22.51
N PRO A 16 1.11 3.19 22.58
CA PRO A 16 1.83 2.66 21.43
C PRO A 16 0.89 2.55 20.23
N ALA A 17 1.38 2.91 19.04
CA ALA A 17 0.64 2.67 17.81
C ALA A 17 0.39 1.17 17.62
N ASP A 18 -0.77 0.80 17.09
CA ASP A 18 -1.07 -0.59 16.75
C ASP A 18 -0.18 -0.99 15.56
N PRO A 19 0.74 -1.97 15.73
CA PRO A 19 1.58 -2.45 14.64
C PRO A 19 0.76 -2.99 13.46
N CYS A 20 -0.45 -3.49 13.71
CA CYS A 20 -1.33 -4.05 12.69
C CYS A 20 -2.26 -3.02 12.04
N ALA A 21 -2.10 -1.73 12.34
CA ALA A 21 -2.83 -0.69 11.62
C ALA A 21 -2.30 -0.54 10.19
N VAL A 22 -3.14 -0.04 9.29
CA VAL A 22 -2.68 0.34 7.96
C VAL A 22 -1.77 1.57 8.09
N ASP A 23 -0.55 1.47 7.56
CA ASP A 23 0.42 2.56 7.58
C ASP A 23 1.15 2.70 6.24
N LEU A 24 0.81 3.75 5.49
CA LEU A 24 1.46 4.06 4.20
C LEU A 24 2.76 4.85 4.35
N ALA A 25 3.11 5.26 5.57
CA ALA A 25 4.36 5.93 5.90
C ALA A 25 5.39 4.96 6.53
N ALA A 26 5.06 3.66 6.62
CA ALA A 26 5.94 2.64 7.18
C ALA A 26 7.31 2.63 6.45
N PRO A 27 8.44 2.63 7.18
CA PRO A 27 9.77 2.66 6.57
C PRO A 27 10.07 1.43 5.69
N GLU A 28 9.40 0.31 5.94
CA GLU A 28 9.46 -0.92 5.14
C GLU A 28 9.03 -0.67 3.69
N ILE A 29 8.09 0.25 3.46
CA ILE A 29 7.66 0.66 2.12
C ILE A 29 8.84 1.30 1.38
N ALA A 30 9.47 2.31 1.98
CA ALA A 30 10.58 3.02 1.36
C ALA A 30 11.76 2.06 1.05
N LYS A 31 12.04 1.13 1.97
CA LYS A 31 13.04 0.09 1.77
C LYS A 31 12.69 -0.81 0.58
N ALA A 32 11.47 -1.37 0.57
CA ALA A 32 11.01 -2.24 -0.51
C ALA A 32 11.06 -1.54 -1.87
N VAL A 33 10.62 -0.28 -1.94
CA VAL A 33 10.65 0.53 -3.17
C VAL A 33 12.08 0.78 -3.66
N SER A 34 13.03 1.01 -2.75
CA SER A 34 14.44 1.25 -3.09
C SER A 34 15.15 0.02 -3.69
N GLU A 35 14.67 -1.19 -3.37
CA GLU A 35 15.20 -2.46 -3.85
C GLU A 35 14.61 -2.86 -5.23
N LEU A 36 13.57 -2.16 -5.70
CA LEU A 36 12.94 -2.48 -6.97
C LEU A 36 13.85 -2.12 -8.16
N PRO A 37 13.81 -2.91 -9.24
CA PRO A 37 14.39 -2.48 -10.50
C PRO A 37 13.68 -1.22 -10.99
N LYS A 38 14.43 -0.36 -11.68
CA LYS A 38 13.91 0.86 -12.31
C LYS A 38 12.73 0.56 -13.22
N ASP A 39 11.86 1.56 -13.40
CA ASP A 39 10.72 1.45 -14.30
C ASP A 39 11.20 1.09 -15.72
N PRO A 40 10.74 -0.03 -16.31
CA PRO A 40 11.21 -0.46 -17.63
C PRO A 40 10.78 0.48 -18.76
N ARG A 41 9.75 1.32 -18.58
CA ARG A 41 9.30 2.28 -19.60
C ARG A 41 10.11 3.57 -19.61
N SER A 42 10.33 4.17 -18.44
CA SER A 42 11.01 5.47 -18.32
C SER A 42 12.48 5.39 -17.89
N GLY A 43 12.92 4.25 -17.35
CA GLY A 43 14.25 4.09 -16.74
C GLY A 43 14.41 4.84 -15.41
N GLN A 44 13.34 5.36 -14.85
CA GLN A 44 13.35 6.16 -13.63
C GLN A 44 13.21 5.29 -12.37
N PRO A 45 13.73 5.73 -11.22
CA PRO A 45 13.42 5.08 -9.95
C PRO A 45 11.93 5.26 -9.63
N TRP A 46 11.45 4.47 -8.67
CA TRP A 46 10.08 4.58 -8.17
C TRP A 46 9.99 5.59 -7.02
N SER A 47 8.85 6.27 -6.89
CA SER A 47 8.54 7.12 -5.74
C SER A 47 8.29 6.26 -4.50
N PRO A 48 8.94 6.54 -3.35
CA PRO A 48 8.69 5.81 -2.10
C PRO A 48 7.33 6.17 -1.48
N GLU A 49 6.72 7.28 -1.89
CA GLU A 49 5.40 7.69 -1.44
C GLU A 49 4.31 6.96 -2.25
N PRO A 50 3.48 6.11 -1.62
CA PRO A 50 2.37 5.44 -2.28
C PRO A 50 1.28 6.41 -2.74
N LEU A 51 0.71 6.15 -3.91
CA LEU A 51 -0.52 6.80 -4.39
C LEU A 51 -1.77 6.24 -3.70
N ALA A 52 -1.72 4.95 -3.38
CA ALA A 52 -2.78 4.20 -2.70
C ALA A 52 -2.15 2.99 -2.03
N GLY A 53 -2.83 2.39 -1.06
CA GLY A 53 -2.30 1.23 -0.37
C GLY A 53 -3.14 0.82 0.82
N ASN A 54 -2.90 -0.39 1.29
CA ASN A 54 -3.37 -0.92 2.55
C ASN A 54 -2.25 -1.66 3.31
N TYR A 55 -1.00 -1.19 3.16
CA TYR A 55 0.17 -1.81 3.81
C TYR A 55 -0.12 -2.06 5.29
N ASN A 56 0.08 -3.30 5.70
CA ASN A 56 -0.16 -3.78 7.05
C ASN A 56 0.82 -4.93 7.31
N GLU A 57 1.65 -4.80 8.35
CA GLU A 57 2.66 -5.81 8.67
C GLU A 57 2.08 -7.11 9.25
N CYS A 58 0.83 -7.10 9.70
CA CYS A 58 0.13 -8.27 10.23
C CYS A 58 -0.77 -8.97 9.19
N ALA A 59 -1.01 -8.33 8.04
CA ALA A 59 -1.91 -8.89 7.03
C ALA A 59 -1.24 -10.01 6.21
N PRO A 60 -1.92 -11.14 5.97
CA PRO A 60 -1.46 -12.16 5.02
C PRO A 60 -1.19 -11.61 3.62
N LEU A 61 -1.95 -10.62 3.16
CA LEU A 61 -1.64 -9.91 1.94
C LEU A 61 -1.95 -8.42 2.13
N SER A 62 -1.01 -7.57 1.78
CA SER A 62 -1.20 -6.12 1.69
C SER A 62 -0.49 -5.55 0.47
N ALA A 63 -0.85 -4.35 0.06
CA ALA A 63 -0.32 -3.74 -1.16
C ALA A 63 -0.16 -2.24 -1.03
N ILE A 64 0.73 -1.70 -1.86
CA ILE A 64 0.81 -0.28 -2.18
C ILE A 64 0.85 -0.12 -3.69
N VAL A 65 0.41 1.03 -4.18
CA VAL A 65 0.54 1.44 -5.57
C VAL A 65 1.49 2.64 -5.60
N ILE A 66 2.57 2.52 -6.36
CA ILE A 66 3.59 3.56 -6.52
C ILE A 66 3.64 4.02 -7.97
N LYS A 67 4.21 5.20 -8.19
CA LYS A 67 4.48 5.74 -9.53
C LYS A 67 5.97 5.91 -9.79
N ALA A 68 6.35 5.91 -11.06
CA ALA A 68 7.69 6.32 -11.47
C ALA A 68 7.96 7.76 -10.98
N ASN A 69 9.16 8.01 -10.48
CA ASN A 69 9.57 9.30 -9.93
C ASN A 69 9.92 10.27 -11.08
N THR A 70 8.88 10.78 -11.73
CA THR A 70 8.98 11.62 -12.93
C THR A 70 7.94 12.74 -12.89
N ASN A 71 8.17 13.78 -13.70
CA ASN A 71 7.20 14.87 -13.92
C ASN A 71 6.30 14.62 -15.16
N ALA A 72 6.21 13.39 -15.66
CA ALA A 72 5.33 13.08 -16.78
C ALA A 72 3.85 13.22 -16.36
N ASP A 73 2.99 13.64 -17.28
CA ASP A 73 1.55 13.79 -17.02
C ASP A 73 0.88 12.47 -16.60
N ASN A 74 1.35 11.35 -17.15
CA ASN A 74 0.86 10.01 -16.85
C ASN A 74 2.06 9.10 -16.53
N PRO A 75 2.62 9.18 -15.31
CA PRO A 75 3.74 8.34 -14.93
C PRO A 75 3.30 6.88 -14.87
N ASN A 76 4.18 5.94 -15.22
CA ASN A 76 3.88 4.52 -15.08
C ASN A 76 3.66 4.19 -13.60
N THR A 77 2.69 3.34 -13.31
CA THR A 77 2.38 2.89 -11.96
C THR A 77 2.64 1.41 -11.81
N ARG A 78 2.89 0.97 -10.57
CA ARG A 78 3.11 -0.43 -10.22
C ARG A 78 2.54 -0.69 -8.83
N ALA A 79 1.91 -1.84 -8.62
CA ALA A 79 1.62 -2.31 -7.27
C ALA A 79 2.76 -3.16 -6.69
N VAL A 80 3.10 -2.94 -5.43
CA VAL A 80 4.03 -3.77 -4.66
C VAL A 80 3.21 -4.52 -3.62
N LEU A 81 3.35 -5.84 -3.58
CA LEU A 81 2.63 -6.71 -2.65
C LEU A 81 3.54 -7.12 -1.50
N PHE A 82 2.93 -7.25 -0.32
CA PHE A 82 3.58 -7.66 0.91
C PHE A 82 2.83 -8.82 1.56
N HIS A 83 3.58 -9.75 2.13
CA HIS A 83 3.08 -10.81 3.01
C HIS A 83 3.69 -10.59 4.39
N LEU A 84 2.84 -10.32 5.40
CA LEU A 84 3.29 -10.07 6.77
C LEU A 84 4.41 -8.98 6.84
N GLY A 85 4.16 -7.85 6.18
CA GLY A 85 5.07 -6.70 6.11
C GLY A 85 6.29 -6.87 5.19
N LYS A 86 6.49 -8.06 4.61
CA LYS A 86 7.65 -8.33 3.75
C LYS A 86 7.25 -8.30 2.29
N VAL A 87 8.04 -7.60 1.47
CA VAL A 87 7.83 -7.56 0.02
C VAL A 87 7.84 -8.98 -0.55
N ILE A 88 6.93 -9.24 -1.49
CA ILE A 88 6.87 -10.51 -2.24
C ILE A 88 7.68 -10.31 -3.53
N PRO A 89 8.92 -10.84 -3.63
CA PRO A 89 9.83 -10.50 -4.73
C PRO A 89 9.52 -11.24 -6.03
N THR A 90 8.85 -12.39 -5.96
CA THR A 90 8.62 -13.30 -7.10
C THR A 90 7.22 -13.91 -7.03
N GLY A 91 6.72 -14.41 -8.15
CA GLY A 91 5.41 -15.07 -8.21
C GLY A 91 4.21 -14.13 -8.24
N VAL A 92 4.44 -12.82 -8.39
CA VAL A 92 3.37 -11.84 -8.62
C VAL A 92 3.23 -11.60 -10.13
N PRO A 93 2.01 -11.67 -10.70
CA PRO A 93 1.75 -11.22 -12.06
C PRO A 93 2.15 -9.75 -12.25
N ASP A 94 2.37 -9.30 -13.49
CA ASP A 94 2.67 -7.88 -13.74
C ASP A 94 1.55 -6.98 -13.20
N THR A 95 1.89 -6.14 -12.22
CA THR A 95 0.97 -5.23 -11.52
C THR A 95 1.08 -3.78 -12.01
N TYR A 96 1.47 -3.58 -13.26
CA TYR A 96 1.58 -2.25 -13.85
C TYR A 96 0.21 -1.66 -14.20
N GLY A 97 0.09 -0.34 -14.13
CA GLY A 97 -1.08 0.40 -14.62
C GLY A 97 -2.24 0.50 -13.64
N PHE A 98 -2.18 -0.12 -12.46
CA PHE A 98 -3.14 0.13 -11.39
C PHE A 98 -2.86 1.49 -10.73
N ASN A 99 -3.90 2.21 -10.33
CA ASN A 99 -3.79 3.51 -9.67
C ASN A 99 -4.53 3.59 -8.33
N GLY A 100 -5.09 2.48 -7.85
CA GLY A 100 -5.79 2.41 -6.57
C GLY A 100 -5.98 0.98 -6.05
N ILE A 101 -6.63 0.88 -4.90
CA ILE A 101 -7.10 -0.37 -4.28
C ILE A 101 -8.59 -0.24 -3.97
N ASP A 102 -9.37 -1.29 -4.25
CA ASP A 102 -10.77 -1.37 -3.89
C ASP A 102 -10.93 -1.96 -2.48
N ASP A 103 -11.09 -1.09 -1.49
CA ASP A 103 -11.25 -1.49 -0.09
C ASP A 103 -12.48 -2.36 0.16
N THR A 104 -13.53 -2.21 -0.67
CA THR A 104 -14.76 -3.02 -0.54
C THR A 104 -14.58 -4.46 -1.00
N ALA A 105 -13.55 -4.69 -1.83
CA ALA A 105 -13.22 -5.99 -2.42
C ALA A 105 -11.91 -6.56 -1.87
N THR A 106 -11.30 -5.87 -0.90
CA THR A 106 -10.05 -6.24 -0.23
C THR A 106 -10.35 -6.86 1.13
N THR A 107 -9.65 -7.94 1.45
CA THR A 107 -9.72 -8.67 2.73
C THR A 107 -8.32 -8.90 3.26
N GLY A 108 -8.17 -9.61 4.39
CA GLY A 108 -6.84 -9.89 4.95
C GLY A 108 -5.92 -10.73 4.06
N ASP A 109 -6.45 -11.61 3.21
CA ASP A 109 -5.68 -12.45 2.29
C ASP A 109 -5.85 -12.08 0.81
N THR A 110 -6.71 -11.10 0.50
CA THR A 110 -7.07 -10.72 -0.87
C THR A 110 -6.91 -9.22 -1.07
N ILE A 111 -6.15 -8.81 -2.09
CA ILE A 111 -6.01 -7.42 -2.52
C ILE A 111 -6.74 -7.24 -3.86
N ALA A 112 -7.59 -6.22 -3.92
CA ALA A 112 -8.26 -5.81 -5.14
C ALA A 112 -7.58 -4.56 -5.71
N LEU A 113 -6.67 -4.74 -6.64
CA LEU A 113 -6.04 -3.62 -7.35
C LEU A 113 -7.03 -3.03 -8.35
N MET A 114 -7.10 -1.70 -8.43
CA MET A 114 -7.99 -1.02 -9.37
C MET A 114 -7.25 -0.09 -10.31
N TYR A 115 -7.82 0.04 -11.50
CA TYR A 115 -7.59 1.15 -12.40
C TYR A 115 -8.88 1.96 -12.51
N LEU A 116 -8.81 3.25 -12.20
CA LEU A 116 -9.89 4.21 -12.38
C LEU A 116 -9.47 5.25 -13.42
N ASN A 117 -10.23 5.33 -14.51
CA ASN A 117 -10.10 6.45 -15.44
C ASN A 117 -10.92 7.63 -14.94
N GLU A 118 -10.26 8.71 -14.52
CA GLU A 118 -10.94 9.86 -13.93
C GLU A 118 -11.90 10.58 -14.88
N THR A 119 -11.64 10.52 -16.19
CA THR A 119 -12.45 11.20 -17.22
C THR A 119 -13.72 10.42 -17.54
N SER A 120 -13.60 9.11 -17.77
CA SER A 120 -14.75 8.27 -18.14
C SER A 120 -15.47 7.63 -16.95
N LYS A 121 -14.88 7.71 -15.74
CA LYS A 121 -15.31 7.01 -14.52
C LYS A 121 -15.38 5.48 -14.69
N LEU A 122 -14.73 4.93 -15.71
CA LEU A 122 -14.58 3.49 -15.87
C LEU A 122 -13.61 2.96 -14.83
N LYS A 123 -14.04 1.91 -14.12
CA LYS A 123 -13.29 1.24 -13.08
C LYS A 123 -13.08 -0.22 -13.47
N SER A 124 -11.82 -0.67 -13.47
CA SER A 124 -11.47 -2.08 -13.63
C SER A 124 -10.79 -2.57 -12.35
N VAL A 125 -11.16 -3.76 -11.89
CA VAL A 125 -10.67 -4.33 -10.63
C VAL A 125 -10.12 -5.73 -10.88
N VAL A 126 -8.88 -5.96 -10.46
CA VAL A 126 -8.24 -7.28 -10.49
C VAL A 126 -7.94 -7.71 -9.07
N ARG A 127 -8.40 -8.91 -8.70
CA ARG A 127 -8.21 -9.49 -7.38
C ARG A 127 -7.07 -10.48 -7.36
N PHE A 128 -6.21 -10.32 -6.37
CA PHE A 128 -5.07 -11.17 -6.07
C PHE A 128 -5.25 -11.74 -4.67
N ARG A 129 -4.93 -13.01 -4.48
CA ARG A 129 -5.07 -13.70 -3.20
C ARG A 129 -3.79 -14.40 -2.79
N TRP A 130 -3.50 -14.41 -1.50
CA TRP A 130 -2.47 -15.27 -0.92
C TRP A 130 -3.02 -16.68 -0.70
N ASN A 131 -2.41 -17.69 -1.33
CA ASN A 131 -2.87 -19.08 -1.23
C ASN A 131 -2.09 -19.94 -0.22
N GLY A 132 -1.21 -19.33 0.58
CA GLY A 132 -0.34 -20.01 1.54
C GLY A 132 1.10 -20.17 1.05
N ASN A 133 1.35 -20.12 -0.26
CA ASN A 133 2.69 -20.22 -0.83
C ASN A 133 3.07 -19.02 -1.72
N GLY A 134 2.08 -18.38 -2.32
CA GLY A 134 2.29 -17.24 -3.20
C GLY A 134 1.02 -16.47 -3.47
N VAL A 135 1.13 -15.51 -4.38
CA VAL A 135 0.02 -14.70 -4.86
C VAL A 135 -0.55 -15.32 -6.12
N GLU A 136 -1.87 -15.48 -6.17
CA GLU A 136 -2.61 -15.93 -7.34
C GLU A 136 -3.65 -14.91 -7.77
N LEU A 137 -3.90 -14.81 -9.08
CA LEU A 137 -5.00 -14.00 -9.62
C LEU A 137 -6.29 -14.81 -9.52
N ILE A 138 -7.29 -14.27 -8.81
CA ILE A 138 -8.55 -14.99 -8.52
C ILE A 138 -9.77 -14.40 -9.20
N GLY A 139 -9.63 -13.27 -9.92
CA GLY A 139 -10.71 -12.74 -10.74
C GLY A 139 -10.45 -11.32 -11.23
N ASN A 140 -11.05 -10.99 -12.37
CA ASN A 140 -11.10 -9.64 -12.92
C ASN A 140 -12.58 -9.23 -13.03
N THR A 141 -12.91 -8.01 -12.65
CA THR A 141 -14.23 -7.42 -12.85
C THR A 141 -14.02 -6.06 -13.51
N GLY A 142 -14.56 -5.89 -14.71
CA GLY A 142 -14.46 -4.67 -15.51
C GLY A 142 -15.72 -4.47 -16.33
#